data_AF-A0A551XZJ1-F1
#
_entry.id   AF-A0A551XZJ1-F1
#
_cell.length_a   1.000
_cell.length_b   1.000
_cell.length_c   1.000
_cell.angle_alpha   90.00
_cell.angle_beta   90.00
_cell.angle_gamma   90.00
#
_symmetry.space_group_name_H-M   'P 1'
#
loop_
_entity.id
_entity.type
_entity.pdbx_description
1 polymer ?
#
loop_
_entity_poly.entity_id
_entity_poly.type
_entity_poly.pdbx_seq_one_letter_code
_entity_poly.pdbx_strand_id
1 'polypeptide(L)'
;MSKTIIKATSDTYLKSENKDSSQLTNDQKLVIKKGTVLELTDITGLSSQDYGITLEEPFTNFNHQPYYVFAPHWGIIESDDPDVNKESPLNVQKTSVVGSVPQCGIDLIKEFEGYLDELPDGRAKAYPDVIYGWRVPTIGYGTTKYPDGKKVQQEDIITQAEAEKYLTWEVEQLCKPNLEKIPSPKSMNVIW
;
A
#
# COMPACT_ATOMS: atom_id res chain seq x y z
N MET A 1 -6.60 16.91 24.78
CA MET A 1 -5.91 16.93 23.48
C MET A 1 -5.96 15.50 22.98
N SER A 2 -6.49 15.26 21.79
CA SER A 2 -6.49 13.93 21.19
C SER A 2 -5.05 13.59 20.82
N LYS A 3 -4.50 12.51 21.38
CA LYS A 3 -3.17 12.04 21.01
C LYS A 3 -3.31 11.26 19.71
N THR A 4 -2.57 11.63 18.67
CA THR A 4 -2.49 10.84 17.44
C THR A 4 -1.04 10.50 17.12
N ILE A 5 -0.76 9.24 16.82
CA ILE A 5 0.57 8.73 16.51
C ILE A 5 0.56 8.24 15.07
N ILE A 6 1.50 8.72 14.26
CA ILE A 6 1.67 8.32 12.85
C ILE A 6 3.04 7.72 12.61
N LYS A 7 3.16 6.85 11.60
CA LYS A 7 4.40 6.21 11.16
C LYS A 7 4.62 6.36 9.67
N ALA A 8 5.83 6.70 9.28
CA ALA A 8 6.24 6.73 7.89
C ALA A 8 6.31 5.29 7.33
N THR A 9 5.58 5.00 6.26
CA THR A 9 5.58 3.70 5.57
C THR A 9 6.63 3.63 4.45
N SER A 10 7.11 4.79 4.01
CA SER A 10 8.15 5.01 3.00
C SER A 10 9.08 6.16 3.41
N ASP A 11 10.25 6.26 2.77
CA ASP A 11 11.06 7.48 2.84
C ASP A 11 10.24 8.64 2.26
N THR A 12 10.14 9.73 3.01
CA THR A 12 9.21 10.82 2.69
C THR A 12 9.73 12.16 3.23
N TYR A 13 8.95 13.22 3.08
CA TYR A 13 9.29 14.56 3.56
C TYR A 13 8.21 15.11 4.49
N LEU A 14 8.65 15.81 5.54
CA LEU A 14 7.85 16.86 6.18
C LEU A 14 8.06 18.14 5.39
N LYS A 15 6.98 18.84 5.06
CA LYS A 15 7.00 20.04 4.22
C LYS A 15 6.55 21.25 5.03
N SER A 16 7.13 22.43 4.77
CA SER A 16 6.69 23.69 5.38
C SER A 16 5.41 24.25 4.73
N GLU A 17 5.08 23.78 3.52
CA GLU A 17 3.94 24.25 2.73
C GLU A 17 3.20 23.06 2.07
N ASN A 18 1.90 23.24 1.80
CA ASN A 18 1.08 22.28 1.07
C ASN A 18 1.37 22.34 -0.45
N LYS A 19 2.56 21.91 -0.84
CA LYS A 19 3.03 21.82 -2.23
C LYS A 19 3.73 20.50 -2.46
N ASP A 20 3.96 20.16 -3.73
CA ASP A 20 4.79 19.02 -4.07
C ASP A 20 6.23 19.24 -3.58
N SER A 21 6.87 18.20 -3.03
CA SER A 21 8.24 18.28 -2.49
C SER A 21 9.29 18.68 -3.53
N SER A 22 9.04 18.45 -4.82
CA SER A 22 9.88 18.87 -5.94
C SER A 22 9.88 20.39 -6.14
N GLN A 23 8.84 21.08 -5.67
CA GLN A 23 8.70 22.53 -5.76
C GLN A 23 9.27 23.27 -4.53
N LEU A 24 9.72 22.52 -3.52
CA LEU A 24 10.23 23.06 -2.26
C LEU A 24 11.76 22.96 -2.21
N THR A 25 12.39 24.02 -1.66
CA THR A 25 13.82 24.03 -1.39
C THR A 25 14.17 23.06 -0.25
N ASN A 26 15.46 22.77 -0.07
CA ASN A 26 15.92 21.88 1.00
C ASN A 26 15.64 22.43 2.40
N ASP A 27 15.54 23.76 2.56
CA ASP A 27 15.21 24.38 3.84
C ASP A 27 13.71 24.36 4.14
N GLN A 28 12.88 24.06 3.13
CA GLN A 28 11.42 23.95 3.22
C GLN A 28 10.94 22.50 3.36
N LYS A 29 11.86 21.54 3.44
CA LYS A 29 11.53 20.12 3.63
C LYS A 29 12.55 19.39 4.49
N LEU A 30 12.04 18.53 5.37
CA LEU A 30 12.87 17.64 6.16
C LEU A 30 12.67 16.20 5.70
N VAL A 31 13.76 15.50 5.36
CA VAL A 31 13.72 14.08 5.00
C VAL A 31 13.34 13.27 6.23
N ILE A 32 12.33 12.44 6.09
CA ILE A 32 11.92 11.44 7.07
C ILE A 32 12.17 10.05 6.50
N LYS A 33 12.79 9.19 7.30
CA LYS A 33 13.05 7.81 6.92
C LYS A 33 11.85 6.92 7.19
N LYS A 34 11.66 5.92 6.34
CA LYS A 34 10.70 4.85 6.57
C LYS A 34 10.84 4.32 7.99
N GLY A 35 9.72 4.18 8.68
CA GLY A 35 9.64 3.67 10.04
C GLY A 35 9.67 4.72 11.14
N THR A 36 9.97 5.99 10.84
CA THR A 36 9.89 7.09 11.82
C THR A 36 8.47 7.23 12.36
N VAL A 37 8.35 7.41 13.67
CA VAL A 37 7.08 7.60 14.39
C VAL A 37 7.01 9.04 14.88
N LEU A 38 5.85 9.69 14.70
CA LEU A 38 5.60 11.05 15.14
C LEU A 38 4.35 11.11 16.01
N GLU A 39 4.43 11.87 17.10
CA GLU A 39 3.31 12.17 17.99
C GLU A 39 2.75 13.55 17.66
N LEU A 40 1.44 13.59 17.41
CA LEU A 40 0.71 14.75 16.92
C LEU A 40 -0.21 15.29 18.02
N THR A 41 -0.28 16.61 18.09
CA THR A 41 -1.26 17.35 18.89
C THR A 41 -2.47 17.78 18.07
N ASP A 42 -2.33 17.91 16.75
CA ASP A 42 -3.41 18.31 15.84
C ASP A 42 -3.21 17.79 14.41
N ILE A 43 -4.32 17.63 13.68
CA ILE A 43 -4.36 17.27 12.26
C ILE A 43 -5.35 18.19 11.56
N THR A 44 -4.95 18.81 10.45
CA THR A 44 -5.78 19.76 9.68
C THR A 44 -5.81 19.40 8.21
N GLY A 45 -6.92 19.72 7.52
CA GLY A 45 -7.01 19.56 6.07
C GLY A 45 -6.84 18.11 5.58
N LEU A 46 -7.37 17.16 6.35
CA LEU A 46 -7.37 15.73 6.06
C LEU A 46 -7.84 15.45 4.61
N SER A 47 -6.91 14.98 3.77
CA SER A 47 -7.17 14.63 2.37
C SER A 47 -6.38 13.38 1.96
N SER A 48 -6.74 12.80 0.82
CA SER A 48 -6.05 11.64 0.26
C SER A 48 -4.68 11.94 -0.36
N GLN A 49 -4.32 13.22 -0.55
CA GLN A 49 -3.05 13.63 -1.12
C GLN A 49 -2.12 14.16 -0.05
N ASP A 50 -2.49 15.27 0.58
CA ASP A 50 -1.69 15.95 1.59
C ASP A 50 -2.57 16.41 2.74
N TYR A 51 -2.03 16.40 3.95
CA TYR A 51 -2.69 16.97 5.12
C TYR A 51 -1.69 17.66 6.04
N GLY A 52 -2.20 18.58 6.85
CA GLY A 52 -1.44 19.31 7.85
C GLY A 52 -1.37 18.55 9.17
N ILE A 53 -0.22 18.61 9.84
CA ILE A 53 -0.01 18.05 11.18
C ILE A 53 0.68 19.05 12.09
N THR A 54 0.39 18.95 13.38
CA THR A 54 1.13 19.66 14.44
C THR A 54 1.76 18.65 15.37
N LEU A 55 3.08 18.73 15.53
CA LEU A 55 3.85 17.85 16.41
C LEU A 55 3.79 18.32 17.86
N GLU A 56 3.77 17.37 18.80
CA GLU A 56 3.97 17.67 20.23
C GLU A 56 5.39 18.21 20.48
N GLU A 57 6.39 17.58 19.86
CA GLU A 57 7.78 17.99 19.90
C GLU A 57 8.28 18.37 18.50
N PRO A 58 8.36 19.67 18.17
CA PRO A 58 8.86 20.13 16.86
C PRO A 58 10.34 19.81 16.67
N PHE A 59 10.72 19.56 15.43
CA PHE A 59 12.13 19.38 15.07
C PHE A 59 12.88 20.72 15.21
N THR A 60 13.92 20.75 16.04
CA THR A 60 14.72 21.97 16.30
C THR A 60 15.41 22.52 15.04
N ASN A 61 15.73 21.64 14.09
CA ASN A 61 16.33 21.96 12.81
C ASN A 61 15.31 22.22 11.68
N PHE A 62 14.01 22.14 11.97
CA PHE A 62 12.94 22.37 11.00
C PHE A 62 11.69 22.90 11.72
N ASN A 63 11.72 24.18 12.10
CA ASN A 63 10.72 24.80 12.97
C ASN A 63 9.58 25.44 12.16
N HIS A 64 8.68 24.61 11.61
CA HIS A 64 7.47 25.03 10.93
C HIS A 64 6.25 24.41 11.60
N GLN A 65 5.15 25.14 11.70
CA GLN A 65 3.87 24.61 12.17
C GLN A 65 2.72 25.32 11.42
N PRO A 66 1.74 24.58 10.87
CA PRO A 66 1.72 23.12 10.74
C PRO A 66 2.76 22.62 9.72
N TYR A 67 3.14 21.35 9.83
CA TYR A 67 3.85 20.64 8.76
C TYR A 67 2.84 20.03 7.80
N TYR A 68 3.23 19.83 6.54
CA TYR A 68 2.43 19.11 5.57
C TYR A 68 3.08 17.77 5.22
N VAL A 69 2.26 16.72 5.18
CA VAL A 69 2.67 15.35 4.88
C VAL A 69 1.89 14.78 3.71
N PHE A 70 2.59 13.98 2.89
CA PHE A 70 1.98 13.26 1.78
C PHE A 70 1.30 11.98 2.28
N ALA A 71 -0.03 11.97 2.27
CA ALA A 71 -0.85 10.99 2.95
C ALA A 71 -0.52 9.53 2.63
N PRO A 72 -0.24 9.15 1.37
CA PRO A 72 0.11 7.75 1.04
C PRO A 72 1.38 7.21 1.72
N HIS A 73 2.25 8.07 2.24
CA HIS A 73 3.50 7.65 2.90
C HIS A 73 3.39 7.57 4.43
N TRP A 74 2.20 7.81 4.99
CA TRP A 74 1.99 7.84 6.43
C TRP A 74 0.84 6.94 6.85
N GLY A 75 0.97 6.37 8.03
CA GLY A 75 -0.02 5.50 8.60
C GLY A 75 -0.28 5.78 10.08
N ILE A 76 -1.54 5.80 10.50
CA ILE A 76 -1.93 6.11 11.88
C ILE A 76 -1.76 4.87 12.77
N ILE A 77 -0.87 4.91 13.74
CA ILE A 77 -0.68 3.82 14.72
C ILE A 77 -1.79 3.85 15.79
N GLU A 78 -2.12 5.05 16.27
CA GLU A 78 -3.02 5.27 17.38
C GLU A 78 -3.65 6.65 17.24
N SER A 79 -4.93 6.79 17.57
CA SER A 79 -5.60 8.10 17.63
C SER A 79 -6.73 8.04 18.65
N ASP A 80 -6.73 9.00 19.57
CA ASP A 80 -7.86 9.27 20.45
C ASP A 80 -8.90 10.20 19.80
N ASP A 81 -8.67 10.62 18.56
CA ASP A 81 -9.52 11.55 17.85
C ASP A 81 -10.70 10.83 17.17
N PRO A 82 -11.97 11.14 17.54
CA PRO A 82 -13.13 10.51 16.95
C PRO A 82 -13.34 10.88 15.47
N ASP A 83 -12.82 12.01 15.00
CA ASP A 83 -13.02 12.52 13.63
C ASP A 83 -12.01 11.94 12.63
N VAL A 84 -10.87 11.44 13.12
CA VAL A 84 -9.88 10.68 12.33
C VAL A 84 -10.47 9.39 11.73
N ASN A 85 -11.61 8.91 12.26
CA ASN A 85 -12.32 7.73 11.75
C ASN A 85 -13.40 8.01 10.69
N LYS A 86 -13.69 9.25 10.30
CA LYS A 86 -14.90 9.52 9.48
C LYS A 86 -14.72 10.08 8.08
N GLU A 87 -13.58 10.59 7.63
CA GLU A 87 -13.46 11.04 6.22
C GLU A 87 -12.02 11.18 5.71
N SER A 88 -11.12 10.27 6.09
CA SER A 88 -9.79 10.17 5.46
C SER A 88 -9.27 8.75 5.30
N PRO A 89 -8.45 8.48 4.26
CA PRO A 89 -7.99 7.14 3.90
C PRO A 89 -6.81 6.69 4.79
N LEU A 90 -6.98 6.81 6.10
CA LEU A 90 -5.98 6.42 7.09
C LEU A 90 -6.60 5.45 8.09
N ASN A 91 -7.10 4.34 7.57
CA ASN A 91 -7.17 3.11 8.35
C ASN A 91 -5.86 2.35 8.12
N VAL A 92 -4.80 2.71 8.85
CA VAL A 92 -3.81 1.68 9.17
C VAL A 92 -4.56 0.67 10.01
N GLN A 93 -4.79 -0.44 9.34
CA GLN A 93 -5.42 -1.60 9.89
C GLN A 93 -4.73 -2.01 11.19
N LYS A 94 -5.30 -1.61 12.32
CA LYS A 94 -5.35 -2.48 13.49
C LYS A 94 -6.42 -3.55 13.20
N THR A 95 -6.25 -4.33 12.13
CA THR A 95 -7.04 -5.53 11.97
C THR A 95 -6.43 -6.59 12.85
N SER A 96 -7.18 -6.99 13.87
CA SER A 96 -7.28 -8.40 14.23
C SER A 96 -7.43 -9.21 12.93
N VAL A 97 -6.33 -9.69 12.35
CA VAL A 97 -6.34 -10.37 11.03
C VAL A 97 -6.84 -11.80 11.24
N VAL A 98 -8.15 -11.96 11.10
CA VAL A 98 -8.74 -13.25 10.74
C VAL A 98 -9.46 -13.00 9.42
N GLY A 99 -8.74 -12.96 8.29
CA GLY A 99 -9.42 -12.88 6.99
C GLY A 99 -8.65 -12.42 5.75
N SER A 100 -7.73 -11.44 5.82
CA SER A 100 -7.07 -10.90 4.61
C SER A 100 -5.63 -11.42 4.46
N VAL A 101 -5.16 -11.53 3.22
CA VAL A 101 -3.81 -12.00 2.90
C VAL A 101 -2.78 -10.96 3.36
N PRO A 102 -1.74 -11.34 4.12
CA PRO A 102 -0.71 -10.40 4.56
C PRO A 102 0.03 -9.75 3.38
N GLN A 103 0.26 -8.44 3.45
CA GLN A 103 0.93 -7.69 2.39
C GLN A 103 2.32 -8.23 2.06
N CYS A 104 3.09 -8.68 3.05
CA CYS A 104 4.41 -9.27 2.81
C CYS A 104 4.36 -10.53 1.93
N GLY A 105 3.26 -11.29 1.96
CA GLY A 105 3.06 -12.42 1.07
C GLY A 105 2.81 -11.98 -0.37
N ILE A 106 2.05 -10.89 -0.56
CA ILE A 106 1.84 -10.29 -1.88
C ILE A 106 3.16 -9.73 -2.42
N ASP A 107 3.92 -9.02 -1.60
CA ASP A 107 5.22 -8.44 -2.00
C ASP A 107 6.21 -9.54 -2.44
N LEU A 108 6.24 -10.67 -1.73
CA LEU A 108 7.05 -11.82 -2.10
C LEU A 108 6.63 -12.39 -3.46
N ILE A 109 5.33 -12.58 -3.70
CA ILE A 109 4.85 -13.09 -4.99
C ILE A 109 5.24 -12.14 -6.13
N LYS A 110 5.10 -10.82 -5.93
CA LYS A 110 5.51 -9.81 -6.92
C LYS A 110 7.00 -9.88 -7.25
N GLU A 111 7.85 -10.16 -6.26
CA GLU A 111 9.30 -10.34 -6.47
C GLU A 111 9.60 -11.55 -7.36
N PHE A 112 8.88 -12.66 -7.18
CA PHE A 112 9.09 -13.87 -7.98
C PHE A 112 8.46 -13.80 -9.38
N GLU A 113 7.24 -13.29 -9.49
CA GLU A 113 6.50 -13.24 -10.76
C GLU A 113 6.97 -12.09 -11.66
N GLY A 114 7.32 -10.95 -11.06
CA GLY A 114 7.66 -9.72 -11.77
C GLY A 114 6.46 -9.03 -12.41
N TYR A 115 6.65 -7.76 -12.79
CA TYR A 115 5.68 -6.96 -13.55
C TYR A 115 6.14 -6.91 -15.00
N LEU A 116 5.44 -7.60 -15.90
CA LEU A 116 5.91 -7.81 -17.27
C LEU A 116 5.22 -6.89 -18.29
N ASP A 117 5.93 -6.62 -19.39
CA ASP A 117 5.53 -5.77 -20.51
C ASP A 117 5.03 -4.38 -20.08
N GLU A 118 5.80 -3.75 -19.18
CA GLU A 118 5.60 -2.37 -18.75
C GLU A 118 5.84 -1.38 -19.91
N LEU A 119 4.85 -0.53 -20.13
CA LEU A 119 4.86 0.57 -21.08
C LEU A 119 5.60 1.79 -20.48
N PRO A 120 6.08 2.74 -21.31
CA PRO A 120 6.79 3.92 -20.83
C PRO A 120 6.00 4.81 -19.84
N ASP A 121 4.68 4.63 -19.75
CA ASP A 121 3.80 5.33 -18.81
C ASP A 121 3.50 4.53 -17.52
N GLY A 122 4.17 3.40 -17.30
CA GLY A 122 4.05 2.55 -16.11
C GLY A 122 2.89 1.55 -16.13
N ARG A 123 2.10 1.50 -17.22
CA ARG A 123 1.02 0.52 -17.40
C ARG A 123 1.56 -0.79 -17.94
N ALA A 124 0.90 -1.91 -17.65
CA ALA A 124 1.24 -3.21 -18.23
C ALA A 124 0.39 -3.46 -19.46
N LYS A 125 1.01 -3.97 -20.52
CA LYS A 125 0.31 -4.59 -21.65
C LYS A 125 0.22 -6.10 -21.44
N ALA A 126 -0.85 -6.72 -21.96
CA ALA A 126 -0.93 -8.17 -22.02
C ALA A 126 0.22 -8.77 -22.85
N TYR A 127 0.69 -9.94 -22.43
CA TYR A 127 1.80 -10.69 -23.00
C TYR A 127 1.42 -12.18 -23.18
N PRO A 128 2.11 -12.93 -24.07
CA PRO A 128 1.85 -14.35 -24.25
C PRO A 128 2.47 -15.17 -23.12
N ASP A 129 1.72 -16.12 -22.55
CA ASP A 129 2.27 -17.10 -21.61
C ASP A 129 3.46 -17.88 -22.19
N VAL A 130 4.46 -18.18 -21.37
CA VAL A 130 5.70 -18.84 -21.80
C VAL A 130 5.45 -20.24 -22.39
N ILE A 131 4.46 -20.97 -21.87
CA ILE A 131 4.17 -22.35 -22.26
C ILE A 131 3.08 -22.39 -23.34
N TYR A 132 2.06 -21.57 -23.21
CA TYR A 132 0.84 -21.65 -24.03
C TYR A 132 0.69 -20.52 -25.06
N GLY A 133 1.57 -19.51 -25.03
CA GLY A 133 1.50 -18.34 -25.89
C GLY A 133 0.18 -17.57 -25.74
N TRP A 134 -0.28 -16.93 -26.80
CA TRP A 134 -1.55 -16.17 -26.83
C TRP A 134 -2.82 -17.01 -26.64
N ARG A 135 -2.71 -18.35 -26.49
CA ARG A 135 -3.85 -19.17 -26.05
C ARG A 135 -4.19 -18.91 -24.58
N VAL A 136 -3.22 -18.43 -23.81
CA VAL A 136 -3.36 -17.96 -22.44
C VAL A 136 -2.69 -16.59 -22.36
N PRO A 137 -3.40 -15.51 -22.75
CA PRO A 137 -2.90 -14.16 -22.54
C PRO A 137 -2.77 -13.89 -21.04
N THR A 138 -1.68 -13.24 -20.67
CA THR A 138 -1.32 -12.95 -19.28
C THR A 138 -0.99 -11.45 -19.16
N ILE A 139 -1.25 -10.82 -18.02
CA ILE A 139 -0.97 -9.40 -17.82
C ILE A 139 -0.54 -9.10 -16.38
N GLY A 140 0.32 -8.08 -16.20
CA GLY A 140 0.82 -7.67 -14.90
C GLY A 140 1.59 -8.80 -14.20
N TYR A 141 1.21 -9.08 -12.94
CA TYR A 141 1.81 -10.12 -12.08
C TYR A 141 1.27 -11.53 -12.33
N GLY A 142 0.98 -11.90 -13.59
CA GLY A 142 0.55 -13.26 -13.94
C GLY A 142 -0.96 -13.47 -14.08
N THR A 143 -1.77 -12.41 -14.12
CA THR A 143 -3.23 -12.53 -14.25
C THR A 143 -3.62 -13.06 -15.63
N THR A 144 -4.42 -14.13 -15.68
CA THR A 144 -4.98 -14.71 -16.93
C THR A 144 -6.51 -14.59 -17.04
N LYS A 145 -7.17 -14.36 -15.91
CA LYS A 145 -8.60 -14.07 -15.81
C LYS A 145 -8.82 -12.98 -14.78
N TYR A 146 -9.65 -12.01 -15.11
CA TYR A 146 -10.05 -10.94 -14.21
C TYR A 146 -11.06 -11.44 -13.16
N PRO A 147 -11.29 -10.67 -12.07
CA PRO A 147 -12.26 -11.02 -11.03
C PRO A 147 -13.70 -11.24 -11.51
N ASP A 148 -14.07 -10.63 -12.64
CA ASP A 148 -15.37 -10.82 -13.31
C ASP A 148 -15.45 -12.12 -14.13
N GLY A 149 -14.36 -12.90 -14.17
CA GLY A 149 -14.23 -14.13 -14.93
C GLY A 149 -13.85 -13.94 -16.40
N LYS A 150 -13.73 -12.70 -16.89
CA LYS A 150 -13.30 -12.40 -18.25
C LYS A 150 -11.83 -12.78 -18.42
N LYS A 151 -11.52 -13.44 -19.53
CA LYS A 151 -10.12 -13.74 -19.90
C LYS A 151 -9.42 -12.48 -20.39
N VAL A 152 -8.15 -12.35 -20.04
CA VAL A 152 -7.27 -11.31 -20.60
C VAL A 152 -7.24 -11.42 -22.12
N GLN A 153 -7.25 -10.28 -22.79
CA GLN A 153 -7.12 -10.13 -24.23
C GLN A 153 -5.79 -9.47 -24.58
N GLN A 154 -5.28 -9.73 -25.78
CA GLN A 154 -3.96 -9.28 -26.24
C GLN A 154 -3.75 -7.75 -26.25
N GLU A 155 -4.83 -6.97 -26.38
CA GLU A 155 -4.76 -5.51 -26.38
C GLU A 155 -5.17 -4.88 -25.04
N ASP A 156 -5.41 -5.70 -24.01
CA ASP A 156 -5.70 -5.18 -22.68
C ASP A 156 -4.46 -4.46 -22.13
N ILE A 157 -4.70 -3.29 -21.53
CA ILE A 157 -3.70 -2.47 -20.84
C ILE A 157 -4.28 -2.12 -19.48
N ILE A 158 -3.49 -2.33 -18.43
CA ILE A 158 -3.89 -2.06 -17.05
C ILE A 158 -2.84 -1.22 -16.33
N THR A 159 -3.27 -0.47 -15.33
CA THR A 159 -2.38 0.22 -14.39
C THR A 159 -1.73 -0.77 -13.43
N GLN A 160 -0.60 -0.38 -12.84
CA GLN A 160 0.07 -1.19 -11.81
C GLN A 160 -0.84 -1.45 -10.60
N ALA A 161 -1.64 -0.45 -10.19
CA ALA A 161 -2.60 -0.58 -9.10
C ALA A 161 -3.71 -1.62 -9.42
N GLU A 162 -4.16 -1.70 -10.67
CA GLU A 162 -5.10 -2.74 -11.10
C GLU A 162 -4.44 -4.13 -11.09
N ALA A 163 -3.19 -4.24 -11.54
CA ALA A 163 -2.45 -5.50 -11.49
C ALA A 163 -2.27 -6.01 -10.05
N GLU A 164 -1.94 -5.13 -9.10
CA GLU A 164 -1.86 -5.47 -7.68
C GLU A 164 -3.21 -5.94 -7.13
N LYS A 165 -4.29 -5.24 -7.48
CA LYS A 165 -5.64 -5.62 -7.08
C LYS A 165 -6.02 -7.01 -7.61
N TYR A 166 -5.68 -7.33 -8.86
CA TYR A 166 -5.98 -8.63 -9.46
C TYR A 166 -5.18 -9.75 -8.79
N LEU A 167 -3.89 -9.52 -8.51
CA LEU A 167 -3.05 -10.47 -7.77
C LEU A 167 -3.62 -10.73 -6.37
N THR A 168 -3.94 -9.69 -5.60
CA THR A 168 -4.51 -9.85 -4.25
C THR A 168 -5.83 -10.62 -4.29
N TRP A 169 -6.71 -10.30 -5.24
CA TRP A 169 -7.97 -11.03 -5.43
C TRP A 169 -7.73 -12.51 -5.72
N GLU A 170 -6.79 -12.84 -6.61
CA GLU A 170 -6.46 -14.22 -6.96
C GLU A 170 -5.92 -15.00 -5.74
N VAL A 171 -5.01 -14.40 -4.96
CA VAL A 171 -4.49 -15.03 -3.75
C VAL A 171 -5.60 -15.24 -2.71
N GLU A 172 -6.47 -14.27 -2.53
CA GLU A 172 -7.58 -14.35 -1.57
C GLU A 172 -8.66 -15.35 -1.96
N GLN A 173 -9.06 -15.38 -3.24
CA GLN A 173 -10.20 -16.19 -3.69
C GLN A 173 -9.79 -17.59 -4.16
N LEU A 174 -8.59 -17.75 -4.73
CA LEU A 174 -8.17 -19.00 -5.34
C LEU A 174 -7.11 -19.71 -4.49
N CYS A 175 -6.06 -19.01 -4.06
CA CYS A 175 -4.95 -19.65 -3.34
C CYS A 175 -5.34 -19.98 -1.90
N LYS A 176 -5.80 -18.99 -1.15
CA LYS A 176 -6.08 -19.11 0.29
C LYS A 176 -7.06 -20.26 0.62
N PRO A 177 -8.23 -20.41 -0.04
CA PRO A 177 -9.15 -21.51 0.28
C PRO A 177 -8.57 -22.88 -0.03
N ASN A 178 -7.62 -22.98 -0.96
CA ASN A 178 -6.93 -24.23 -1.25
C ASN A 178 -5.80 -24.50 -0.25
N LEU A 179 -5.09 -23.47 0.20
CA LEU A 179 -4.07 -23.57 1.25
C LEU A 179 -4.69 -23.96 2.60
N GLU A 180 -5.86 -23.43 2.95
CA GLU A 180 -6.56 -23.75 4.21
C GLU A 180 -7.03 -25.21 4.28
N LYS A 181 -7.17 -25.90 3.14
CA LYS A 181 -7.46 -27.34 3.10
C LYS A 181 -6.23 -28.20 3.37
N ILE A 182 -5.03 -27.63 3.26
CA ILE A 182 -3.79 -28.37 3.51
C ILE A 182 -3.64 -28.54 5.02
N PRO A 183 -3.61 -29.78 5.53
CA PRO A 183 -3.43 -30.01 6.96
C PRO A 183 -2.07 -29.46 7.40
N SER A 184 -2.09 -28.66 8.46
CA SER A 184 -0.86 -28.24 9.14
C SER A 184 -0.20 -29.43 9.86
N PRO A 185 1.11 -29.36 10.15
CA PRO A 185 1.78 -30.37 10.97
C PRO A 185 1.12 -30.58 12.35
N LYS A 186 0.45 -29.56 12.90
CA LYS A 186 -0.30 -29.65 14.16
C LYS A 186 -1.64 -30.39 14.02
N SER A 187 -2.20 -30.45 12.81
CA SER A 187 -3.44 -31.18 12.50
C SER A 187 -3.20 -32.56 11.89
N MET A 188 -1.94 -32.93 11.63
CA MET A 188 -1.59 -34.32 11.35
C MET A 188 -1.55 -35.07 12.67
N ASN A 189 -2.49 -36.00 12.89
CA ASN A 189 -2.36 -37.01 13.95
C ASN A 189 -1.11 -37.83 13.68
N VAL A 190 -0.01 -37.50 14.36
CA VAL A 190 1.17 -38.34 14.44
C VAL A 190 0.80 -39.55 15.30
N ILE A 191 0.34 -40.62 14.64
CA ILE A 191 0.25 -41.95 15.22
C ILE A 191 1.66 -42.51 15.18
N TRP A 192 2.32 -42.57 16.34
CA TRP A 192 3.55 -43.34 16.56
C TRP A 192 3.26 -44.43 17.59
#